data_AF-A0A7X7BQ84-F1
#
_entry.id   AF-A0A7X7BQ84-F1
#
_cell.length_a   1.000
_cell.length_b   1.000
_cell.length_c   1.000
_cell.angle_alpha   90.00
_cell.angle_beta   90.00
_cell.angle_gamma   90.00
#
_symmetry.space_group_name_H-M   'P 1'
#
loop_
_entity.id
_entity.type
_entity.pdbx_description
1 polymer ?
#
loop_
_entity_poly.entity_id
_entity_poly.type
_entity_poly.pdbx_seq_one_letter_code
_entity_poly.pdbx_strand_id
1 'polypeptide(L)' 'MIIKPLISEDEARQTSKFFQKCWQDVYKGILPAEFLDNIPENAWVKRFNESGRHNLIFEDDKNIVRAAVSYGRP' A
#
# COMPACT_ATOMS: atom_id res chain seq x y z
N MET A 1 -13.45 5.04 -11.60
CA MET A 1 -12.63 3.83 -11.43
C MET A 1 -11.52 3.83 -12.46
N ILE A 2 -10.27 3.83 -12.03
CA ILE A 2 -9.10 3.87 -12.93
C ILE A 2 -7.93 3.05 -12.37
N ILE A 3 -7.20 2.36 -13.24
CA ILE A 3 -5.87 1.82 -12.93
C ILE A 3 -4.84 2.76 -13.54
N LYS A 4 -3.91 3.26 -12.73
CA LYS A 4 -2.88 4.21 -13.16
C LYS A 4 -1.56 3.97 -12.43
N PRO A 5 -0.43 4.49 -12.93
CA PRO A 5 0.82 4.53 -12.17
C PRO A 5 0.65 5.31 -10.87
N LEU A 6 1.33 4.87 -9.81
CA LEU A 6 1.54 5.67 -8.61
C LEU A 6 2.59 6.74 -8.93
N ILE A 7 2.21 8.01 -8.81
CA ILE A 7 3.03 9.14 -9.26
C ILE A 7 3.29 10.18 -8.16
N SER A 8 2.59 10.12 -7.02
CA SER A 8 2.75 11.11 -5.95
C SER A 8 3.04 10.48 -4.57
N GLU A 9 3.63 11.29 -3.69
CA GLU A 9 3.87 10.90 -2.30
C GLU A 9 2.55 10.69 -1.52
N ASP A 10 1.51 11.45 -1.82
CA ASP A 10 0.19 11.30 -1.22
C ASP A 10 -0.44 9.96 -1.60
N GLU A 11 -0.35 9.56 -2.87
CA GLU A 11 -0.78 8.24 -3.33
C GLU A 11 0.03 7.12 -2.65
N ALA A 12 1.35 7.31 -2.46
CA ALA A 12 2.19 6.37 -1.72
C ALA A 12 1.73 6.21 -0.26
N ARG A 13 1.43 7.33 0.42
CA ARG A 13 0.94 7.33 1.80
C ARG A 13 -0.44 6.70 1.91
N GLN A 14 -1.37 7.05 1.01
CA GLN A 14 -2.71 6.47 0.96
C GLN A 14 -2.65 4.95 0.71
N THR A 15 -1.80 4.51 -0.23
CA THR A 15 -1.59 3.10 -0.54
C THR A 15 -0.98 2.34 0.65
N SER A 16 0.01 2.94 1.33
CA SER A 16 0.63 2.33 2.51
C SER A 16 -0.35 2.18 3.67
N LYS A 17 -1.19 3.20 3.92
CA LYS A 17 -2.27 3.15 4.92
C LYS A 17 -3.31 2.08 4.57
N PHE A 18 -3.67 1.97 3.30
CA PHE A 18 -4.57 0.92 2.81
C PHE A 18 -3.97 -0.47 3.05
N PHE A 19 -2.69 -0.69 2.73
CA PHE A 19 -1.99 -1.95 2.97
C PHE A 19 -1.91 -2.32 4.45
N GLN A 20 -1.60 -1.36 5.33
CA GLN A 20 -1.62 -1.58 6.77
C GLN A 20 -2.95 -2.18 7.22
N LYS A 21 -4.07 -1.55 6.85
CA LYS A 21 -5.41 -2.03 7.20
C LYS A 21 -5.71 -3.39 6.60
N CYS A 22 -5.38 -3.62 5.33
CA CYS A 22 -5.55 -4.93 4.69
C CYS A 22 -4.76 -6.02 5.42
N TRP A 23 -3.52 -5.74 5.83
CA TRP A 23 -2.71 -6.70 6.59
C TRP A 23 -3.30 -6.99 7.96
N GLN A 24 -3.70 -5.95 8.70
CA GLN A 24 -4.32 -6.08 10.00
C GLN A 24 -5.62 -6.89 9.95
N ASP A 25 -6.46 -6.67 8.94
CA ASP A 25 -7.75 -7.34 8.79
C ASP A 25 -7.58 -8.79 8.28
N VAL A 26 -6.81 -9.01 7.21
CA VAL A 26 -6.67 -10.33 6.55
C VAL A 26 -5.90 -11.32 7.41
N TYR A 27 -4.87 -10.87 8.13
CA TYR A 27 -4.03 -11.74 8.95
C TYR A 27 -4.46 -11.80 10.42
N LYS A 28 -5.57 -11.18 10.80
CA LYS A 28 -6.10 -11.23 12.16
C LYS A 28 -6.36 -12.67 12.60
N GLY A 29 -5.77 -13.05 13.75
CA GLY A 29 -5.87 -14.41 14.28
C GLY A 29 -4.97 -15.43 13.57
N ILE A 30 -4.23 -15.02 12.54
CA ILE A 30 -3.20 -15.82 11.85
C ILE A 30 -1.81 -15.39 12.33
N LEU A 31 -1.55 -14.07 12.36
CA LEU A 31 -0.29 -13.50 12.86
C LEU A 31 -0.45 -12.96 14.29
N PRO A 32 0.65 -12.78 15.05
CA PRO A 32 0.59 -12.19 16.38
C PRO A 32 -0.07 -10.81 16.37
N ALA A 33 -1.00 -10.57 17.30
CA ALA A 33 -1.72 -9.31 17.40
C ALA A 33 -0.76 -8.13 17.57
N GLU A 34 0.24 -8.26 18.46
CA GLU A 34 1.27 -7.23 18.67
C GLU A 34 2.02 -6.87 17.38
N PHE A 35 2.28 -7.83 16.49
CA PHE A 35 2.90 -7.53 15.20
C PHE A 35 1.97 -6.71 14.31
N LEU A 36 0.70 -7.13 14.18
CA LEU A 36 -0.29 -6.46 13.33
C LEU A 36 -0.62 -5.04 13.84
N ASP A 37 -0.77 -4.88 15.15
CA ASP A 37 -1.10 -3.61 15.80
C ASP A 37 0.02 -2.58 15.65
N ASN A 38 1.27 -3.04 15.53
CA ASN A 38 2.45 -2.19 15.39
C ASN A 38 2.90 -1.96 13.93
N ILE A 39 2.16 -2.41 12.91
CA ILE A 39 2.49 -2.08 11.51
C ILE A 39 2.38 -0.56 11.32
N PRO A 40 3.44 0.16 10.93
CA PRO A 40 3.35 1.61 10.70
C PRO A 40 2.49 1.96 9.49
N GLU A 41 1.70 3.05 9.55
CA GLU A 41 0.88 3.48 8.41
C GLU A 41 1.72 3.75 7.15
N ASN A 42 2.99 4.10 7.30
CA ASN A 42 3.94 4.43 6.22
C ASN A 42 4.94 3.31 5.88
N ALA A 43 4.72 2.09 6.35
CA ALA A 43 5.68 0.98 6.22
C ALA A 43 6.12 0.69 4.76
N TRP A 44 5.27 0.98 3.76
CA TRP A 44 5.57 0.73 2.36
C TRP A 44 6.01 1.97 1.56
N VAL A 45 5.89 3.18 2.12
CA VAL A 45 6.19 4.44 1.39
C VAL A 45 7.62 4.43 0.84
N LYS A 46 8.60 4.02 1.64
CA LYS A 46 9.99 3.91 1.19
C LYS A 46 10.12 2.97 -0.02
N ARG A 47 9.51 1.79 0.05
CA ARG A 47 9.59 0.76 -0.99
C ARG A 47 8.95 1.17 -2.31
N PHE A 48 7.90 1.99 -2.26
CA PHE A 48 7.27 2.53 -3.46
C PHE A 48 8.17 3.53 -4.20
N ASN A 49 9.04 4.23 -3.48
CA ASN A 49 9.94 5.26 -4.03
C ASN A 49 11.35 4.73 -4.37
N GLU A 50 11.60 3.42 -4.23
CA GLU A 50 12.90 2.84 -4.57
C GLU A 50 13.15 2.87 -6.08
N SER A 51 14.38 3.21 -6.47
CA SER A 51 14.81 3.15 -7.87
C SER A 51 14.59 1.74 -8.43
N GLY A 52 14.15 1.66 -9.70
CA GLY A 52 13.82 0.39 -10.35
C GLY A 52 12.48 -0.23 -9.93
N ARG A 53 11.72 0.41 -9.02
CA ARG A 53 10.34 0.01 -8.72
C ARG A 53 9.32 0.73 -9.56
N HIS A 54 8.32 -0.05 -9.96
CA HIS A 54 7.13 0.40 -10.66
C HIS A 54 5.92 0.00 -9.85
N ASN A 55 4.95 0.92 -9.72
CA ASN A 55 3.76 0.70 -8.92
C ASN A 55 2.53 1.12 -9.72
N LEU A 56 1.50 0.28 -9.72
CA LEU A 56 0.17 0.59 -10.24
C LEU A 56 -0.81 0.62 -9.09
N ILE A 57 -1.72 1.60 -9.10
CA ILE A 57 -2.82 1.74 -8.15
C ILE A 57 -4.16 1.70 -8.88
N PHE A 58 -5.16 1.16 -8.21
CA PHE A 58 -6.56 1.24 -8.60
C PHE A 58 -7.29 2.23 -7.69
N GLU A 59 -7.87 3.26 -8.27
CA GLU A 59 -8.69 4.27 -7.58
C GLU A 59 -10.18 4.07 -7.92
N ASP A 60 -11.04 4.14 -6.91
CA ASP A 60 -12.50 4.13 -7.09
C ASP A 60 -13.03 5.49 -7.58
N ASP A 61 -14.35 5.62 -7.74
CA ASP A 61 -14.98 6.88 -8.21
C ASP A 61 -14.84 8.05 -7.23
N LYS A 62 -14.33 7.80 -6.02
CA LYS A 62 -14.03 8.82 -5.00
C LYS A 62 -12.54 9.15 -4.92
N ASN A 63 -11.74 8.70 -5.90
CA ASN A 63 -10.29 8.81 -5.90
C ASN A 63 -9.63 8.15 -4.67
N ILE A 64 -10.23 7.08 -4.15
CA ILE A 64 -9.67 6.31 -3.04
C ILE A 64 -8.94 5.09 -3.60
N VAL A 65 -7.69 4.89 -3.19
CA VAL A 65 -6.93 3.67 -3.52
C VAL A 65 -7.61 2.43 -2.92
N ARG A 66 -7.89 1.44 -3.76
CA ARG A 66 -8.53 0.16 -3.40
C ARG A 66 -7.71 -1.08 -3.74
N ALA A 67 -6.67 -0.94 -4.54
CA ALA A 67 -5.70 -1.99 -4.80
C ALA A 67 -4.40 -1.37 -5.29
N ALA A 68 -3.29 -2.08 -5.10
CA ALA A 68 -2.00 -1.71 -5.68
C ALA A 68 -1.15 -2.94 -5.96
N VAL A 69 -0.25 -2.83 -6.93
CA VAL A 69 0.79 -3.82 -7.20
C VAL A 69 2.12 -3.11 -7.41
N SER A 70 3.18 -3.69 -6.84
CA SER A 70 4.55 -3.18 -6.95
C SER A 70 5.45 -4.25 -7.57
N TYR A 71 6.13 -3.91 -8.66
CA TYR A 71 6.97 -4.81 -9.45
C TYR A 71 8.28 -4.12 -9.87
N GLY A 72 9.20 -4.89 -10.45
CA GLY A 72 10.57 -4.43 -10.76
C GLY A 72 11.58 -4.87 -9.70
N ARG A 73 12.85 -4.98 -10.09
CA ARG A 73 13.94 -5.36 -9.19
C ARG A 73 14.65 -4.08 -8.72
N PRO A 74 14.94 -3.94 -7.41
CA PRO A 74 15.87 -2.92 -6.95
C PRO A 74 17.27 -3.18 -7.51
#